data_AF-A8N7T1-F1
#
_entry.id   AF-A8N7T1-F1
#
_cell.length_a   1.000
_cell.length_b   1.000
_cell.length_c   1.000
_cell.angle_alpha   90.00
_cell.angle_beta   90.00
_cell.angle_gamma   90.00
#
_symmetry.space_group_name_H-M   'P 1'
#
loop_
_entity.id
_entity.type
_entity.pdbx_description
1 polymer ?
#
loop_
_entity_poly.entity_id
_entity_poly.type
_entity_poly.pdbx_seq_one_letter_code
_entity_poly.pdbx_strand_id
1 'polypeptide(L)'
;MDMQEEAVDTTHIEFGPQLPDKTSISSFTTAEQAQVAYALVVPEERAVASGFWSEFSHKWMLWGLKVCMLIFLASGGYIVPREFQMKATMALCSGFDALIDVGTGYGKTFCMILPALLFNGMITLVVSPLKKV
;
A
#
# COMPACT_ATOMS: atom_id res chain seq x y z
N MET A 1 6.53 -39.71 -44.66
CA MET A 1 6.48 -38.25 -44.44
C MET A 1 6.09 -38.09 -42.99
N ASP A 2 7.14 -37.97 -42.18
CA ASP A 2 7.10 -37.90 -40.73
C ASP A 2 6.46 -36.59 -40.28
N MET A 3 5.62 -36.68 -39.24
CA MET A 3 5.39 -35.59 -38.29
C MET A 3 5.00 -36.26 -36.98
N GLN A 4 6.01 -36.61 -36.20
CA GLN A 4 5.82 -36.90 -34.78
C GLN A 4 5.52 -35.56 -34.09
N GLU A 5 4.32 -35.44 -33.56
CA GLU A 5 3.89 -34.33 -32.74
C GLU A 5 4.55 -34.52 -31.36
N GLU A 6 5.66 -33.82 -31.12
CA GLU A 6 6.28 -33.76 -29.80
C GLU A 6 5.29 -33.13 -28.83
N ALA A 7 4.77 -33.94 -27.91
CA ALA A 7 4.01 -33.46 -26.77
C ALA A 7 4.94 -32.59 -25.91
N VAL A 8 4.75 -31.27 -25.97
CA VAL A 8 5.42 -30.32 -25.09
C VAL A 8 4.95 -30.62 -23.68
N ASP A 9 5.84 -31.21 -22.88
CA ASP A 9 5.69 -31.35 -21.45
C ASP A 9 5.51 -29.96 -20.84
N THR A 10 4.27 -29.58 -20.53
CA THR A 10 3.94 -28.38 -19.77
C THR A 10 4.27 -28.62 -18.30
N THR A 11 5.54 -28.89 -18.02
CA THR A 11 6.06 -28.95 -16.66
C THR A 11 5.94 -27.57 -16.05
N HIS A 12 5.05 -27.48 -15.06
CA HIS A 12 4.93 -26.43 -14.04
C HIS A 12 5.92 -25.27 -14.15
N ILE A 13 5.49 -24.18 -14.78
CA ILE A 13 6.14 -22.88 -14.62
C ILE A 13 5.82 -22.42 -13.20
N GLU A 14 6.75 -22.59 -12.27
CA GLU A 14 6.69 -21.90 -10.99
C GLU A 14 6.85 -20.41 -11.25
N PHE A 15 5.71 -19.72 -11.33
CA PHE A 15 5.69 -18.28 -11.16
C PHE A 15 6.34 -17.98 -9.81
N GLY A 16 7.31 -17.06 -9.79
CA GLY A 16 7.92 -16.58 -8.55
C GLY A 16 6.87 -16.16 -7.52
N PRO A 17 7.27 -15.88 -6.26
CA PRO A 17 6.33 -15.65 -5.16
C PRO A 17 5.20 -14.72 -5.62
N GLN A 18 3.97 -15.23 -5.62
CA GLN A 18 2.80 -14.45 -6.04
C GLN A 18 2.73 -13.21 -5.15
N LEU A 19 2.86 -12.03 -5.77
CA LEU A 19 2.71 -10.78 -5.06
C LEU A 19 1.32 -10.75 -4.43
N PRO A 20 1.20 -10.36 -3.15
CA PRO A 20 -0.08 -10.31 -2.48
C PRO A 20 -1.00 -9.34 -3.23
N ASP A 21 -2.20 -9.78 -3.57
CA ASP A 21 -3.22 -8.93 -4.15
C ASP A 21 -3.84 -8.00 -3.09
N LYS A 22 -4.72 -7.08 -3.53
CA LYS A 22 -5.41 -6.15 -2.62
C LYS A 22 -6.17 -6.88 -1.52
N THR A 23 -6.77 -8.03 -1.86
CA THR A 23 -7.54 -8.87 -0.94
C THR A 23 -6.64 -9.46 0.15
N SER A 24 -5.48 -9.98 -0.24
CA SER A 24 -4.49 -10.56 0.66
C SER A 24 -3.95 -9.52 1.63
N ILE A 25 -3.64 -8.30 1.16
CA ILE A 25 -3.14 -7.22 2.04
C ILE A 25 -4.14 -6.86 3.12
N SER A 26 -5.44 -6.82 2.79
CA SER A 26 -6.49 -6.50 3.77
C SER A 26 -6.56 -7.52 4.91
N SER A 27 -6.18 -8.77 4.66
CA SER A 27 -6.23 -9.87 5.61
C SER A 27 -5.10 -9.87 6.66
N PHE A 28 -4.02 -9.10 6.46
CA PHE A 28 -2.93 -9.03 7.43
C PHE A 28 -3.42 -8.46 8.77
N THR A 29 -3.17 -9.22 9.85
CA THR A 29 -3.57 -8.90 11.22
C THR A 29 -2.40 -8.49 12.11
N THR A 30 -1.15 -8.76 11.70
CA THR A 30 0.05 -8.39 12.48
C THR A 30 1.06 -7.63 11.63
N ALA A 31 1.88 -6.80 12.28
CA ALA A 31 2.89 -5.98 11.61
C ALA A 31 3.97 -6.84 10.94
N GLU A 32 4.32 -7.97 11.55
CA GLU A 32 5.37 -8.87 11.07
C GLU A 32 4.96 -9.52 9.74
N GLN A 33 3.70 -9.99 9.64
CA GLN A 33 3.14 -10.50 8.39
C GLN A 33 3.17 -9.44 7.29
N ALA A 34 2.71 -8.22 7.62
CA ALA A 34 2.69 -7.11 6.69
C ALA A 34 4.10 -6.67 6.28
N GLN A 35 5.09 -6.80 7.16
CA GLN A 35 6.48 -6.39 6.90
C GLN A 35 7.18 -7.36 5.94
N VAL A 36 6.97 -8.68 6.12
CA VAL A 36 7.47 -9.69 5.18
C VAL A 36 6.87 -9.46 3.79
N ALA A 37 5.56 -9.26 3.70
CA ALA A 37 4.89 -8.97 2.43
C ALA A 37 5.38 -7.65 1.81
N TYR A 38 5.57 -6.62 2.62
CA TYR A 38 6.06 -5.32 2.17
C TYR A 38 7.43 -5.41 1.51
N ALA A 39 8.35 -6.19 2.10
CA ALA A 39 9.69 -6.40 1.53
C ALA A 39 9.68 -7.15 0.18
N LEU A 40 8.62 -7.91 -0.12
CA LEU A 40 8.43 -8.56 -1.42
C LEU A 40 7.76 -7.64 -2.44
N VAL A 41 6.90 -6.71 -1.99
CA VAL A 41 6.09 -5.85 -2.84
C VAL A 41 6.80 -4.56 -3.22
N VAL A 42 7.46 -3.91 -2.27
CA VAL A 42 8.07 -2.59 -2.46
C VAL A 42 9.60 -2.76 -2.55
N PRO A 43 10.23 -2.42 -3.69
CA PRO A 43 11.68 -2.51 -3.85
C PRO A 43 12.42 -1.68 -2.80
N GLU A 44 13.59 -2.15 -2.37
CA GLU A 44 14.38 -1.53 -1.29
C GLU A 44 14.69 -0.06 -1.56
N GLU A 45 14.95 0.31 -2.82
CA GLU A 45 15.30 1.67 -3.24
C GLU A 45 14.11 2.64 -3.15
N ARG A 46 12.89 2.09 -3.08
CA ARG A 46 11.64 2.83 -2.98
C ARG A 46 11.04 2.74 -1.58
N ALA A 47 11.54 1.85 -0.74
CA ALA A 47 11.00 1.58 0.57
C ALA A 47 11.13 2.80 1.50
N VAL A 48 10.11 3.01 2.34
CA VAL A 48 10.18 3.94 3.47
C VAL A 48 11.33 3.54 4.39
N ALA A 49 12.17 4.50 4.75
CA ALA A 49 13.37 4.29 5.55
C ALA A 49 13.06 3.55 6.87
N SER A 50 13.94 2.62 7.26
CA SER A 50 13.75 1.81 8.48
C SER A 50 13.57 2.66 9.74
N GLY A 51 14.28 3.80 9.82
CA GLY A 51 14.17 4.76 10.92
C GLY A 51 12.81 5.44 11.05
N PHE A 52 11.98 5.47 10.01
CA PHE A 52 10.61 6.00 10.11
C PHE A 52 9.73 5.10 10.98
N TRP A 53 9.89 3.77 10.86
CA TRP A 53 9.01 2.80 11.50
C TRP A 53 9.25 2.67 13.01
N SER A 54 10.46 3.00 13.49
CA SER A 54 10.83 2.90 14.91
C SER A 54 10.06 3.88 15.81
N GLU A 55 9.45 4.91 15.23
CA GLU A 55 8.61 5.88 15.95
C GLU A 55 7.22 5.31 16.32
N PHE A 56 6.83 4.17 15.76
CA PHE A 56 5.45 3.70 15.81
C PHE A 56 5.29 2.31 16.44
N SER A 57 4.17 2.12 17.14
CA SER A 57 3.78 0.79 17.62
C SER A 57 3.47 -0.17 16.46
N HIS A 58 3.55 -1.48 16.71
CA HIS A 58 3.18 -2.52 15.73
C HIS A 58 1.78 -2.31 15.13
N LYS A 59 0.80 -1.87 15.94
CA LYS A 59 -0.56 -1.60 15.45
C LYS A 59 -0.58 -0.48 14.39
N TRP A 60 0.18 0.59 14.62
CA TRP A 60 0.28 1.70 13.66
C TRP A 60 1.06 1.27 12.42
N MET A 61 2.18 0.57 12.63
CA MET A 61 3.02 0.04 11.56
C MET A 61 2.24 -0.87 10.61
N LEU A 62 1.35 -1.73 11.14
CA LEU A 62 0.46 -2.55 10.33
C LEU A 62 -0.35 -1.71 9.32
N TRP A 63 -0.95 -0.59 9.75
CA TRP A 63 -1.69 0.28 8.83
C TRP A 63 -0.79 0.93 7.79
N GLY A 64 0.39 1.42 8.19
CA GLY A 64 1.35 2.04 7.27
C GLY A 64 1.84 1.08 6.20
N LEU A 65 2.21 -0.15 6.58
CA LEU A 65 2.65 -1.19 5.65
C LEU A 65 1.53 -1.56 4.68
N LYS A 66 0.32 -1.82 5.19
CA LYS A 66 -0.85 -2.15 4.36
C LYS A 66 -1.14 -1.05 3.33
N VAL A 67 -1.18 0.21 3.76
CA VAL A 67 -1.51 1.29 2.83
C VAL A 67 -0.40 1.55 1.82
N CYS A 68 0.86 1.39 2.22
CA CYS A 68 1.99 1.52 1.31
C CYS A 68 1.93 0.47 0.20
N MET A 69 1.72 -0.80 0.55
CA MET A 69 1.56 -1.87 -0.44
C MET A 69 0.35 -1.63 -1.34
N LEU A 70 -0.79 -1.22 -0.77
CA LEU A 70 -2.01 -0.97 -1.54
C LEU A 70 -1.83 0.12 -2.60
N ILE A 71 -1.25 1.26 -2.25
CA ILE A 71 -1.04 2.34 -3.23
C ILE A 71 0.07 1.99 -4.22
N PHE A 72 1.11 1.28 -3.78
CA PHE A 72 2.17 0.83 -4.67
C PHE A 72 1.60 -0.07 -5.77
N LEU A 73 0.83 -1.10 -5.40
CA LEU A 73 0.17 -1.97 -6.35
C LEU A 73 -0.88 -1.24 -7.19
N ALA A 74 -1.73 -0.39 -6.57
CA ALA A 74 -2.77 0.34 -7.30
C ALA A 74 -2.21 1.34 -8.30
N SER A 75 -0.99 1.84 -8.06
CA SER A 75 -0.29 2.72 -8.99
C SER A 75 0.54 1.99 -10.04
N GLY A 76 0.59 0.65 -10.06
CA GLY A 76 1.48 -0.09 -10.96
C GLY A 76 2.97 -0.01 -10.58
N GLY A 77 3.28 0.19 -9.29
CA GLY A 77 4.63 0.23 -8.75
C GLY A 77 5.28 1.62 -8.76
N TYR A 78 4.52 2.70 -8.98
CA TYR A 78 5.08 4.05 -9.12
C TYR A 78 5.00 4.92 -7.87
N ILE A 79 4.12 4.61 -6.91
CA ILE A 79 3.81 5.51 -5.79
C ILE A 79 4.11 4.82 -4.46
N VAL A 80 4.93 5.51 -3.66
CA VAL A 80 5.12 5.24 -2.22
C VAL A 80 4.73 6.53 -1.47
N PRO A 81 3.92 6.47 -0.40
CA PRO A 81 3.52 7.66 0.32
C PRO A 81 4.71 8.40 0.93
N ARG A 82 4.65 9.72 0.93
CA ARG A 82 5.57 10.56 1.70
C ARG A 82 5.31 10.36 3.19
N GLU A 83 6.32 10.59 4.02
CA GLU A 83 6.22 10.37 5.47
C GLU A 83 5.01 11.06 6.11
N PHE A 84 4.76 12.33 5.81
CA PHE A 84 3.61 13.03 6.40
C PHE A 84 2.25 12.44 5.95
N GLN A 85 2.16 11.92 4.72
CA GLN A 85 0.97 11.25 4.21
C GLN A 85 0.76 9.92 4.95
N MET A 86 1.86 9.21 5.21
CA MET A 86 1.87 7.97 5.98
C MET A 86 1.45 8.21 7.43
N LYS A 87 2.07 9.20 8.12
CA LYS A 87 1.75 9.55 9.51
C LYS A 87 0.27 9.93 9.66
N ALA A 88 -0.25 10.76 8.76
CA ALA A 88 -1.66 11.13 8.78
C ALA A 88 -2.59 9.93 8.53
N THR A 89 -2.26 9.08 7.57
CA THR A 89 -3.06 7.88 7.27
C THR A 89 -3.06 6.91 8.45
N MET A 90 -1.90 6.65 9.06
CA MET A 90 -1.78 5.76 10.21
C MET A 90 -2.56 6.29 11.43
N ALA A 91 -2.58 7.61 11.64
CA ALA A 91 -3.39 8.24 12.68
C ALA A 91 -4.88 8.00 12.45
N LEU A 92 -5.39 8.32 11.26
CA LEU A 92 -6.79 8.13 10.89
C LEU A 92 -7.22 6.65 11.00
N CYS A 93 -6.43 5.73 10.46
CA CYS A 93 -6.70 4.29 10.55
C CYS A 93 -6.62 3.74 11.99
N SER A 94 -5.92 4.44 12.88
CA SER A 94 -5.83 4.08 14.30
C SER A 94 -6.92 4.71 15.16
N GLY A 95 -7.85 5.47 14.56
CA GLY A 95 -8.97 6.12 15.25
C GLY A 95 -8.63 7.49 15.85
N PHE A 96 -7.59 8.16 15.35
CA PHE A 96 -7.20 9.50 15.78
C PHE A 96 -7.49 10.54 14.70
N ASP A 97 -7.80 11.76 15.12
CA ASP A 97 -7.89 12.91 14.22
C ASP A 97 -6.48 13.38 13.84
N ALA A 98 -6.33 13.91 12.61
CA ALA A 98 -5.08 14.43 12.10
C ALA A 98 -5.25 15.85 11.55
N LEU A 99 -4.44 16.79 12.06
CA LEU A 99 -4.27 18.12 11.47
C LEU A 99 -2.98 18.14 10.66
N ILE A 100 -3.08 18.48 9.38
CA ILE A 100 -1.92 18.57 8.49
C ILE A 100 -1.78 20.00 7.99
N ASP A 101 -0.68 20.64 8.36
CA ASP A 101 -0.28 21.94 7.83
C ASP A 101 0.82 21.77 6.78
N VAL A 102 0.42 21.78 5.50
CA VAL A 102 1.34 21.70 4.37
C VAL A 102 0.83 22.53 3.18
N GLY A 103 1.78 23.09 2.43
CA GLY A 103 1.49 23.92 1.26
C GLY A 103 0.71 23.21 0.14
N THR A 104 0.21 23.98 -0.83
CA THR A 104 -0.42 23.45 -2.06
C THR A 104 0.59 22.67 -2.90
N GLY A 105 0.15 21.64 -3.63
CA GLY A 105 1.05 20.80 -4.45
C GLY A 105 1.87 19.76 -3.69
N TYR A 106 1.90 19.78 -2.35
CA TYR A 106 2.66 18.81 -1.55
C TYR A 106 2.06 17.40 -1.51
N GLY A 107 0.86 17.21 -2.07
CA GLY A 107 0.20 15.90 -2.14
C GLY A 107 -0.77 15.61 -0.98
N LYS A 108 -1.42 16.64 -0.41
CA LYS A 108 -2.48 16.48 0.61
C LYS A 108 -3.60 15.53 0.20
N THR A 109 -3.88 15.45 -1.10
CA THR A 109 -4.90 14.56 -1.65
C THR A 109 -4.66 13.09 -1.26
N PHE A 110 -3.40 12.66 -1.16
CA PHE A 110 -3.10 11.31 -0.71
C PHE A 110 -3.49 11.08 0.76
N CYS A 111 -3.42 12.08 1.63
CA CYS A 111 -3.87 11.94 3.02
C CYS A 111 -5.38 11.65 3.11
N MET A 112 -6.16 12.01 2.08
CA MET A 112 -7.60 11.71 1.99
C MET A 112 -7.88 10.37 1.28
N ILE A 113 -7.12 10.05 0.23
CA ILE A 113 -7.32 8.85 -0.59
C ILE A 113 -6.78 7.58 0.10
N LEU A 114 -5.65 7.66 0.78
CA LEU A 114 -4.98 6.49 1.36
C LEU A 114 -5.84 5.76 2.41
N PRO A 115 -6.51 6.44 3.37
CA PRO A 115 -7.46 5.77 4.26
C PRO A 115 -8.63 5.13 3.51
N ALA A 116 -9.16 5.80 2.47
CA ALA A 116 -10.27 5.29 1.68
C ALA A 116 -9.92 4.02 0.89
N LEU A 117 -8.67 3.90 0.42
CA LEU A 117 -8.18 2.67 -0.22
C LEU A 117 -8.11 1.49 0.74
N LEU A 118 -7.91 1.75 2.03
CA LEU A 118 -7.67 0.72 3.03
C LEU A 118 -8.97 0.18 3.63
N PHE A 119 -10.01 1.01 3.72
CA PHE A 119 -11.31 0.63 4.25
C PHE A 119 -12.36 0.42 3.16
N ASN A 120 -12.28 -0.75 2.51
CA ASN A 120 -13.26 -1.12 1.49
C ASN A 120 -14.67 -1.23 2.09
N GLY A 121 -15.68 -0.72 1.37
CA GLY A 121 -17.08 -0.72 1.82
C GLY A 121 -17.48 0.42 2.76
N MET A 122 -16.57 1.34 3.10
CA MET A 122 -16.89 2.57 3.84
C MET A 122 -17.05 3.76 2.89
N ILE A 123 -17.77 4.79 3.36
CA ILE A 123 -17.93 6.07 2.65
C ILE A 123 -17.00 7.11 3.28
N THR A 124 -16.10 7.67 2.47
CA THR A 124 -15.26 8.82 2.85
C THR A 124 -15.87 10.10 2.30
N LEU A 125 -16.24 11.03 3.18
CA LEU A 125 -16.72 12.37 2.80
C LEU A 125 -15.54 13.36 2.78
N VAL A 126 -15.22 13.89 1.61
CA VAL A 126 -14.24 14.97 1.45
C VAL A 126 -14.96 16.29 1.22
N VAL A 127 -14.75 17.25 2.11
CA VAL A 127 -15.31 18.61 1.98
C VAL A 127 -14.22 19.54 1.44
N SER A 128 -14.47 20.12 0.27
CA SER A 128 -13.61 21.13 -0.36
C SER A 128 -14.43 22.40 -0.60
N PRO A 129 -13.88 23.59 -0.34
CA PRO A 129 -14.59 24.86 -0.53
C PRO A 129 -14.88 25.19 -2.00
N LEU A 130 -14.20 24.54 -2.96
CA LEU A 130 -14.31 24.83 -4.39
C LEU A 130 -14.59 23.58 -5.22
N LYS A 131 -15.44 23.74 -6.25
CA LYS A 131 -15.93 22.66 -7.13
C LYS A 131 -14.91 22.26 -8.21
N LYS A 132 -13.97 23.15 -8.59
CA LYS A 132 -12.84 22.92 -9.53
C LYS A 132 -11.75 23.99 -9.33
N VAL A 133 -10.50 23.59 -9.52
CA VAL A 133 -9.43 24.44 -10.10
C VAL A 133 -9.15 23.88 -11.48
#